data_AF-A0A150MAN8-F1
#
_entry.id   AF-A0A150MAN8-F1
#
_cell.length_a   1.000
_cell.length_b   1.000
_cell.length_c   1.000
_cell.angle_alpha   90.00
_cell.angle_beta   90.00
_cell.angle_gamma   90.00
#
_symmetry.space_group_name_H-M   'P 1'
#
loop_
_entity.id
_entity.type
_entity.pdbx_description
1 polymer ?
#
loop_
_entity_poly.entity_id
_entity_poly.type
_entity_poly.pdbx_seq_one_letter_code
_entity_poly.pdbx_strand_id
1 'polypeptide(L)'
;MVLKGAADQPKETFKRAFVVRVEALCGKPFAESTARDHYHVLGQMVREHISRHWITTNERYRAQRWKQVYYLSIEFLLGRLLGNNLLNLGVRSVVEEGLRELGIRLEDVEECKADAGLGNGGLGRMSAVNIAHSGYFASDRTVAEYAAEIWGISPSM
;
A
#
# COMPACT_ATOMS: atom_id res chain seq x y z
N MET A 1 37.91 -17.89 -15.40
CA MET A 1 37.05 -18.84 -14.66
C MET A 1 36.01 -18.04 -13.91
N VAL A 2 34.74 -18.30 -14.21
CA VAL A 2 33.56 -17.47 -13.93
C VAL A 2 33.20 -17.52 -12.44
N LEU A 3 33.12 -16.36 -11.79
CA LEU A 3 32.38 -16.19 -10.52
C LEU A 3 31.17 -15.28 -10.77
N LYS A 4 30.20 -15.80 -11.53
CA LYS A 4 28.80 -15.35 -11.50
C LYS A 4 28.08 -16.29 -10.56
N GLY A 5 27.86 -15.88 -9.31
CA GLY A 5 27.22 -16.75 -8.33
C GLY A 5 26.89 -16.05 -7.03
N ALA A 6 26.04 -15.01 -7.08
CA ALA A 6 25.34 -14.43 -5.92
C ALA A 6 24.21 -13.45 -6.32
N ALA A 7 23.65 -13.56 -7.53
CA ALA A 7 22.71 -12.59 -8.08
C ALA A 7 21.35 -13.21 -8.42
N ASP A 8 20.83 -14.08 -7.55
CA ASP A 8 19.42 -14.47 -7.51
C ASP A 8 18.68 -13.49 -6.57
N GLN A 9 18.78 -12.19 -6.83
CA GLN A 9 17.81 -11.36 -7.56
C GLN A 9 16.45 -11.30 -6.84
N PRO A 10 16.16 -10.25 -6.05
CA PRO A 10 14.86 -9.98 -5.41
C PRO A 10 13.64 -10.21 -6.33
N LYS A 11 13.83 -10.04 -7.64
CA LYS A 11 12.88 -10.34 -8.71
C LYS A 11 12.43 -11.81 -8.74
N GLU A 12 13.35 -12.77 -8.68
CA GLU A 12 12.97 -14.20 -8.72
C GLU A 12 12.22 -14.63 -7.46
N THR A 13 12.62 -14.10 -6.30
CA THR A 13 11.89 -14.28 -5.05
C THR A 13 10.48 -13.71 -5.16
N PHE A 14 10.33 -12.51 -5.74
CA PHE A 14 9.02 -11.90 -6.01
C PHE A 14 8.18 -12.77 -6.95
N LYS A 15 8.71 -13.19 -8.10
CA LYS A 15 8.00 -14.01 -9.09
C LYS A 15 7.46 -15.29 -8.48
N ARG A 16 8.31 -16.04 -7.75
CA ARG A 16 7.91 -17.28 -7.08
C ARG A 16 6.82 -17.02 -6.04
N ALA A 17 7.01 -16.01 -5.19
CA ALA A 17 6.02 -15.66 -4.18
C ALA A 17 4.68 -15.21 -4.79
N PHE A 18 4.73 -14.46 -5.89
CA PHE A 18 3.55 -13.96 -6.59
C PHE A 18 2.74 -15.10 -7.20
N VAL A 19 3.38 -15.99 -7.98
CA VAL A 19 2.71 -17.15 -8.61
C VAL A 19 2.05 -18.04 -7.56
N VAL A 20 2.79 -18.42 -6.52
CA VAL A 20 2.26 -19.27 -5.43
C VAL A 20 1.06 -18.61 -4.76
N ARG A 21 1.09 -17.29 -4.54
CA ARG A 21 -0.02 -16.57 -3.92
C ARG A 21 -1.22 -16.42 -4.85
N VAL A 22 -1.02 -16.23 -6.15
CA VAL A 22 -2.11 -16.22 -7.13
C VAL A 22 -2.84 -17.55 -7.09
N GLU A 23 -2.12 -18.66 -7.15
CA GLU A 23 -2.72 -20.00 -7.14
C GLU A 23 -3.42 -20.28 -5.81
N ALA A 24 -2.80 -19.91 -4.68
CA ALA A 24 -3.36 -20.13 -3.35
C ALA A 24 -4.62 -19.29 -3.07
N LEU A 25 -4.67 -18.04 -3.53
CA LEU A 25 -5.79 -17.13 -3.24
C LEU A 25 -6.92 -17.26 -4.26
N CYS A 26 -6.62 -17.54 -5.52
CA CYS A 26 -7.62 -17.65 -6.58
C CYS A 26 -8.14 -19.07 -6.78
N GLY A 27 -7.46 -20.09 -6.24
CA GLY A 27 -7.87 -21.49 -6.35
C GLY A 27 -7.82 -22.04 -7.77
N LYS A 28 -7.02 -21.42 -8.65
CA LYS A 28 -6.87 -21.79 -10.06
C LYS A 28 -5.41 -21.66 -10.51
N PRO A 29 -4.99 -22.39 -11.56
CA PRO A 29 -3.63 -22.29 -12.09
C PRO A 29 -3.30 -20.86 -12.53
N PHE A 30 -2.03 -20.47 -12.41
CA PHE A 30 -1.60 -19.13 -12.83
C PHE A 30 -1.94 -18.83 -14.30
N ALA A 31 -1.89 -19.82 -15.18
CA ALA A 31 -2.23 -19.66 -16.59
C ALA A 31 -3.70 -19.20 -16.84
N GLU A 32 -4.61 -19.44 -15.89
CA GLU A 32 -6.03 -19.07 -15.98
C GLU A 32 -6.37 -17.82 -15.14
N SER A 33 -5.36 -17.17 -14.57
CA SER A 33 -5.54 -15.96 -13.76
C SER A 33 -5.76 -14.72 -14.61
N THR A 34 -6.58 -13.80 -14.10
CA THR A 34 -6.97 -12.56 -14.79
C THR A 34 -6.20 -11.37 -14.23
N ALA A 35 -6.18 -10.25 -14.94
CA ALA A 35 -5.59 -9.00 -14.44
C ALA A 35 -6.19 -8.54 -13.09
N ARG A 36 -7.49 -8.84 -12.86
CA ARG A 36 -8.15 -8.57 -11.57
C ARG A 36 -7.60 -9.43 -10.43
N ASP A 37 -7.30 -10.70 -10.71
CA ASP A 37 -6.66 -11.62 -9.77
C ASP A 37 -5.25 -11.12 -9.41
N HIS A 38 -4.46 -10.76 -10.44
CA HIS A 38 -3.13 -10.19 -10.27
C HIS A 38 -3.16 -8.92 -9.42
N TYR A 39 -4.13 -8.04 -9.67
CA TYR A 39 -4.31 -6.81 -8.90
C TYR A 39 -4.63 -7.11 -7.43
N HIS A 40 -5.54 -8.04 -7.15
CA HIS A 40 -5.90 -8.40 -5.77
C HIS A 40 -4.72 -8.99 -5.03
N VAL A 41 -4.01 -9.93 -5.66
CA VAL A 41 -2.87 -10.63 -5.05
C VAL A 41 -1.71 -9.67 -4.80
N LEU A 42 -1.36 -8.85 -5.80
CA LEU A 42 -0.28 -7.86 -5.69
C LEU A 42 -0.63 -6.81 -4.62
N GLY A 43 -1.87 -6.31 -4.62
CA GLY A 43 -2.36 -5.38 -3.62
C GLY A 43 -2.30 -5.96 -2.20
N GLN A 44 -2.65 -7.23 -2.03
CA GLN A 44 -2.53 -7.91 -0.73
C GLN A 44 -1.07 -8.06 -0.28
N MET A 45 -0.15 -8.42 -1.18
CA MET A 45 1.28 -8.50 -0.89
C MET A 45 1.87 -7.15 -0.45
N VAL A 46 1.53 -6.09 -1.18
CA VAL A 46 1.94 -4.71 -0.84
C VAL A 46 1.37 -4.29 0.51
N ARG A 47 0.07 -4.53 0.74
CA ARG A 47 -0.59 -4.23 2.03
C ARG A 47 0.10 -4.95 3.19
N GLU A 48 0.38 -6.24 3.05
CA GLU A 48 1.06 -7.03 4.09
C GLU A 48 2.46 -6.48 4.41
N HIS A 49 3.19 -6.03 3.38
CA HIS A 49 4.49 -5.39 3.58
C HIS A 49 4.37 -4.06 4.34
N ILE A 50 3.42 -3.22 3.98
CA ILE A 50 3.17 -1.93 4.66
C ILE A 50 2.70 -2.16 6.09
N SER A 51 1.76 -3.08 6.33
CA SER A 51 1.17 -3.34 7.64
C SER A 51 2.20 -3.74 8.70
N ARG A 52 3.25 -4.49 8.33
CA ARG A 52 4.33 -4.85 9.27
C ARG A 52 5.09 -3.64 9.79
N HIS A 53 5.41 -2.70 8.90
CA HIS A 53 6.05 -1.44 9.26
C HIS A 53 5.09 -0.55 10.06
N TRP A 54 3.82 -0.50 9.65
CA TRP A 54 2.77 0.27 10.32
C TRP A 54 2.61 -0.13 11.79
N ILE A 55 2.54 -1.44 12.09
CA ILE A 55 2.40 -1.93 13.47
C ILE A 55 3.55 -1.42 14.34
N THR A 56 4.79 -1.58 13.88
CA THR A 56 5.99 -1.16 14.62
C THR A 56 5.99 0.35 14.88
N THR A 57 5.68 1.14 13.85
CA THR A 57 5.58 2.60 13.94
C THR A 57 4.49 3.01 14.93
N ASN A 58 3.34 2.33 14.88
CA ASN A 58 2.20 2.60 15.73
C ASN A 58 2.45 2.29 17.22
N GLU A 59 3.19 1.21 17.51
CA GLU A 59 3.61 0.86 18.86
C GLU A 59 4.59 1.86 19.44
N ARG A 60 5.55 2.35 18.63
CA ARG A 60 6.47 3.43 19.03
C ARG A 60 5.72 4.70 19.41
N TYR A 61 4.68 5.04 18.65
CA TYR A 61 3.85 6.23 18.93
C TYR A 61 3.14 6.11 20.29
N ARG A 62 2.59 4.93 20.61
CA ARG A 62 1.96 4.67 21.91
C ARG A 62 2.94 4.77 23.08
N ALA A 63 4.16 4.25 22.91
CA ALA A 63 5.16 4.20 23.97
C ALA A 63 5.72 5.59 24.33
N GLN A 64 5.89 6.48 23.34
CA GLN A 64 6.66 7.71 23.52
C GLN A 64 5.82 8.97 23.80
N ARG A 65 4.47 8.91 23.72
CA ARG A 65 3.53 10.02 23.98
C ARG A 65 3.92 11.34 23.30
N TRP A 66 4.47 11.27 22.09
CA TRP A 66 4.85 12.47 21.33
C TRP A 66 3.63 13.27 20.88
N LYS A 67 3.79 14.60 20.76
CA LYS A 67 2.74 15.48 20.22
C LYS A 67 2.41 15.05 18.78
N GLN A 68 1.14 14.78 18.52
CA GLN A 68 0.65 14.35 17.21
C GLN A 68 -0.01 15.53 16.49
N VAL A 69 0.17 15.60 15.17
CA VAL A 69 -0.47 16.61 14.33
C VAL A 69 -1.66 15.98 13.63
N TYR A 70 -2.82 16.60 13.77
CA TYR A 70 -4.09 16.12 13.25
C TYR A 70 -4.50 16.91 12.01
N TYR A 71 -4.51 16.24 10.85
CA TYR A 71 -4.95 16.84 9.59
C TYR A 71 -6.40 16.44 9.29
N LEU A 72 -7.34 17.37 9.51
CA LEU A 72 -8.74 17.17 9.16
C LEU A 72 -8.99 17.70 7.75
N SER A 73 -9.44 16.84 6.85
CA SER A 73 -9.88 17.23 5.52
C SER A 73 -11.15 16.47 5.13
N ILE A 74 -12.01 17.14 4.36
CA ILE A 74 -13.24 16.59 3.81
C ILE A 74 -13.02 15.95 2.43
N GLU A 75 -11.81 16.09 1.85
CA GLU A 75 -11.46 15.57 0.54
C GLU A 75 -10.06 14.93 0.55
N PHE A 76 -9.94 13.76 -0.09
CA PHE A 76 -8.67 13.05 -0.27
C PHE A 76 -8.58 12.44 -1.67
N LEU A 77 -7.71 12.97 -2.53
CA LEU A 77 -7.47 12.37 -3.84
C LEU A 77 -6.19 11.54 -3.82
N LEU A 78 -6.35 10.27 -3.47
CA LEU A 78 -5.24 9.32 -3.34
C LEU A 78 -4.73 8.81 -4.71
N GLY A 79 -5.55 8.88 -5.75
CA GLY A 79 -5.25 8.38 -7.09
C GLY A 79 -4.96 6.87 -7.12
N ARG A 80 -4.09 6.45 -8.06
CA ARG A 80 -3.64 5.06 -8.23
C ARG A 80 -2.72 4.61 -7.09
N LEU A 81 -3.34 4.11 -6.02
CA LEU A 81 -2.66 3.69 -4.79
C LEU A 81 -1.61 2.59 -4.98
N LEU A 82 -1.84 1.63 -5.87
CA LEU A 82 -0.91 0.51 -6.06
C LEU A 82 0.45 0.98 -6.56
N GLY A 83 0.48 1.75 -7.65
CA GLY A 83 1.71 2.30 -8.21
C GLY A 83 2.46 3.20 -7.24
N ASN A 84 1.74 4.07 -6.52
CA ASN A 84 2.32 4.94 -5.50
C ASN A 84 2.95 4.14 -4.35
N ASN A 85 2.28 3.09 -3.88
CA ASN A 85 2.82 2.24 -2.83
C ASN A 85 4.08 1.48 -3.28
N LEU A 86 4.09 0.96 -4.51
CA LEU A 86 5.28 0.30 -5.08
C LEU A 86 6.47 1.27 -5.20
N LEU A 87 6.22 2.51 -5.61
CA LEU A 87 7.22 3.57 -5.70
C LEU A 87 7.77 3.92 -4.30
N ASN A 88 6.89 4.18 -3.33
CA ASN A 88 7.27 4.58 -1.97
C ASN A 88 8.01 3.47 -1.20
N LEU A 89 7.74 2.20 -1.53
CA LEU A 89 8.48 1.06 -1.00
C LEU A 89 9.82 0.81 -1.71
N GLY A 90 10.10 1.52 -2.81
CA GLY A 90 11.32 1.34 -3.61
C GLY A 90 11.37 0.00 -4.37
N VAL A 91 10.24 -0.70 -4.52
CA VAL A 91 10.18 -2.04 -5.15
C VAL A 91 9.56 -2.03 -6.54
N ARG A 92 9.17 -0.85 -7.06
CA ARG A 92 8.49 -0.72 -8.37
C ARG A 92 9.24 -1.43 -9.49
N SER A 93 10.54 -1.17 -9.66
CA SER A 93 11.33 -1.78 -10.74
C SER A 93 11.38 -3.31 -10.65
N VAL A 94 11.55 -3.84 -9.44
CA VAL A 94 11.60 -5.30 -9.20
C VAL A 94 10.27 -5.96 -9.55
N VAL A 95 9.15 -5.32 -9.17
CA VAL A 95 7.80 -5.82 -9.46
C VAL A 95 7.48 -5.72 -10.94
N GLU A 96 7.79 -4.59 -11.57
CA GLU A 96 7.55 -4.34 -12.99
C GLU A 96 8.32 -5.33 -13.87
N GLU A 97 9.63 -5.50 -13.62
CA GLU A 97 10.45 -6.48 -14.33
C GLU A 97 9.99 -7.92 -14.08
N GLY A 98 9.64 -8.25 -12.83
CA GLY A 98 9.18 -9.57 -12.45
C GLY A 98 7.85 -9.96 -13.10
N LEU A 99 6.88 -9.05 -13.12
CA LEU A 99 5.61 -9.25 -13.81
C LEU A 99 5.79 -9.37 -15.32
N ARG A 100 6.67 -8.54 -15.91
CA ARG A 100 6.95 -8.58 -17.34
C ARG A 100 7.49 -9.95 -17.79
N GLU A 101 8.36 -10.57 -16.99
CA GLU A 101 8.86 -11.93 -17.27
C GLU A 101 7.79 -13.02 -17.10
N LEU A 102 6.73 -12.75 -16.34
CA LEU A 102 5.54 -13.61 -16.25
C LEU A 102 4.50 -13.31 -17.34
N GLY A 103 4.80 -12.39 -18.26
CA GLY A 103 3.89 -11.99 -19.35
C GLY A 103 2.80 -11.02 -18.93
N ILE A 104 2.94 -10.35 -17.78
CA ILE A 104 1.96 -9.40 -17.23
C ILE A 104 2.52 -7.98 -17.35
N ARG A 105 1.73 -7.04 -17.86
CA ARG A 105 2.08 -5.61 -17.82
C ARG A 105 1.52 -4.99 -16.54
N LEU A 106 2.36 -4.24 -15.82
CA LEU A 106 1.94 -3.62 -14.55
C LEU A 106 0.81 -2.60 -14.78
N GLU A 107 0.81 -1.92 -15.93
CA GLU A 107 -0.21 -0.95 -16.30
C GLU A 107 -1.60 -1.57 -16.36
N ASP A 108 -1.73 -2.76 -16.99
CA ASP A 108 -3.00 -3.49 -17.09
C ASP A 108 -3.53 -3.89 -15.70
N VAL A 109 -2.62 -4.20 -14.79
CA VAL A 109 -2.95 -4.52 -13.40
C VAL A 109 -3.41 -3.25 -12.67
N GLU A 110 -2.69 -2.14 -12.79
CA GLU A 110 -3.03 -0.85 -12.16
C GLU A 110 -4.38 -0.28 -12.65
N GLU A 111 -4.73 -0.50 -13.93
CA GLU A 111 -5.98 -0.04 -14.54
C GLU A 111 -7.22 -0.84 -14.10
N CYS A 112 -7.05 -2.00 -13.44
CA CYS A 112 -8.17 -2.81 -12.96
C CYS A 112 -9.04 -2.13 -11.90
N LYS A 113 -8.55 -1.05 -11.25
CA LYS A 113 -9.32 -0.29 -10.24
C LYS A 113 -9.48 1.16 -10.69
N ALA A 114 -10.72 1.63 -10.73
CA ALA A 114 -11.01 3.05 -10.89
C ALA A 114 -10.39 3.85 -9.75
N ASP A 115 -9.81 5.02 -10.08
CA ASP A 115 -9.26 5.94 -9.09
C ASP A 115 -10.28 6.18 -7.97
N ALA A 116 -9.82 6.16 -6.72
CA ALA A 116 -10.66 6.52 -5.58
C ALA A 116 -10.99 8.02 -5.69
N GLY A 117 -12.12 8.34 -6.33
CA GLY A 117 -12.64 9.69 -6.51
C GLY A 117 -13.19 10.28 -5.21
N LEU A 118 -12.33 10.41 -4.21
CA LEU A 118 -12.65 10.97 -2.88
C LEU A 118 -12.37 12.49 -2.81
N GLY A 119 -12.39 13.18 -3.93
CA GLY A 119 -12.27 14.64 -4.04
C GLY A 119 -12.39 15.10 -5.48
N ASN A 120 -12.63 16.39 -5.71
CA ASN A 120 -12.96 16.92 -7.05
C ASN A 120 -11.87 17.82 -7.66
N GLY A 121 -10.77 18.10 -6.93
CA GLY A 121 -9.78 19.08 -7.38
C GLY A 121 -8.45 19.10 -6.63
N GLY A 122 -7.73 20.23 -6.71
CA GLY A 122 -6.36 20.37 -6.16
C GLY A 122 -6.26 20.19 -4.65
N LEU A 123 -7.34 20.46 -3.90
CA LEU A 123 -7.39 20.35 -2.45
C LEU A 123 -7.15 18.91 -1.97
N GLY A 124 -7.86 17.93 -2.56
CA GLY A 124 -7.69 16.52 -2.22
C GLY A 124 -6.28 15.97 -2.51
N ARG A 125 -5.59 16.47 -3.55
CA ARG A 125 -4.20 16.08 -3.86
C ARG A 125 -3.23 16.68 -2.85
N MET A 126 -3.43 17.95 -2.50
CA MET A 126 -2.62 18.64 -1.50
C MET A 126 -2.75 17.98 -0.12
N SER A 127 -3.97 17.65 0.30
CA SER A 127 -4.23 16.91 1.54
C SER A 127 -3.47 15.58 1.59
N ALA A 128 -3.50 14.79 0.50
CA ALA A 128 -2.82 13.50 0.43
C ALA A 128 -1.28 13.64 0.52
N VAL A 129 -0.70 14.60 -0.20
CA VAL A 129 0.75 14.85 -0.18
C VAL A 129 1.20 15.38 1.19
N ASN A 130 0.44 16.30 1.78
CA ASN A 130 0.73 16.82 3.11
C ASN A 130 0.75 15.70 4.15
N ILE A 131 -0.27 14.84 4.18
CA ILE A 131 -0.32 13.70 5.09
C ILE A 131 0.88 12.77 4.90
N ALA A 132 1.22 12.42 3.66
CA ALA A 132 2.36 11.55 3.38
C ALA A 132 3.69 12.13 3.90
N HIS A 133 3.84 13.45 3.92
CA HIS A 133 5.04 14.15 4.42
C HIS A 133 4.96 14.61 5.88
N SER A 134 3.80 14.48 6.53
CA SER A 134 3.59 14.91 7.93
C SER A 134 4.22 13.95 8.95
N GLY A 135 4.68 12.78 8.50
CA GLY A 135 5.24 11.74 9.35
C GLY A 135 4.16 11.03 10.18
N TYR A 136 3.87 11.54 11.38
CA TYR A 136 3.01 10.89 12.37
C TYR A 136 1.53 11.13 12.06
N PHE A 137 0.84 10.20 11.37
CA PHE A 137 -0.57 10.38 11.02
C PHE A 137 -1.41 9.09 11.13
N ALA A 138 -2.59 9.18 11.73
CA ALA A 138 -3.64 8.17 11.68
C ALA A 138 -5.04 8.82 11.78
N SER A 139 -5.77 8.89 10.66
CA SER A 139 -7.07 9.59 10.56
C SER A 139 -8.14 9.05 11.51
N ASP A 140 -8.33 7.73 11.58
CA ASP A 140 -9.41 7.15 12.41
C ASP A 140 -9.13 7.33 13.91
N ARG A 141 -7.85 7.22 14.29
CA ARG A 141 -7.40 7.51 15.65
C ARG A 141 -7.53 8.97 15.99
N THR A 142 -7.22 9.86 15.05
CA THR A 142 -7.36 11.30 15.21
C THR A 142 -8.78 11.65 15.62
N VAL A 143 -9.78 11.10 14.94
CA VAL A 143 -11.18 11.37 15.22
C VAL A 143 -11.59 10.83 16.59
N ALA A 144 -11.18 9.60 16.94
CA ALA A 144 -11.47 9.02 18.24
C ALA A 144 -10.77 9.72 19.42
N GLU A 145 -9.48 10.05 19.29
CA GLU A 145 -8.71 10.75 20.32
C GLU A 145 -9.17 12.20 20.46
N TYR A 146 -9.49 12.88 19.35
CA TYR A 146 -10.08 14.23 19.40
C TYR A 146 -11.46 14.23 20.06
N ALA A 147 -12.32 13.26 19.72
CA ALA A 147 -13.63 13.11 20.36
C ALA A 147 -13.49 12.86 21.87
N ALA A 148 -12.56 12.00 22.29
CA ALA A 148 -12.37 11.65 23.69
C ALA A 148 -11.66 12.75 24.51
N GLU A 149 -10.53 13.27 24.01
CA GLU A 149 -9.65 14.18 24.77
C GLU A 149 -10.12 15.64 24.75
N ILE A 150 -10.77 16.08 23.68
CA ILE A 150 -11.25 17.47 23.54
C ILE A 150 -12.73 17.57 23.85
N TRP A 151 -13.55 16.67 23.31
CA TRP A 151 -15.01 16.76 23.42
C TRP A 151 -15.61 15.88 24.52
N GLY A 152 -14.81 14.99 25.14
CA GLY A 152 -15.29 14.06 26.18
C GLY A 152 -16.29 13.02 25.68
N ILE A 153 -16.35 12.79 24.36
CA ILE A 153 -17.30 11.88 23.72
C ILE A 153 -16.59 10.56 23.44
N SER A 154 -17.11 9.46 23.99
CA SER A 154 -16.66 8.11 23.66
C SER A 154 -17.63 7.47 22.66
N PRO A 155 -17.16 6.76 21.62
CA PRO A 155 -18.07 6.05 20.71
C PRO A 155 -18.92 5.06 21.51
N SER A 156 -20.24 5.21 21.43
CA SER A 156 -21.18 4.24 21.99
C SER A 156 -21.05 2.93 21.21
N MET A 157 -20.74 1.85 21.92
CA MET A 157 -20.61 0.50 21.38
C MET A 157 -21.93 0.01 20.79
#